data_AF-A0A6C0JQ18-F1
#
_entry.id   AF-A0A6C0JQ18-F1
#
_cell.length_a   1.000
_cell.length_b   1.000
_cell.length_c   1.000
_cell.angle_alpha   90.00
_cell.angle_beta   90.00
_cell.angle_gamma   90.00
#
_symmetry.space_group_name_H-M   'P 1'
#
loop_
_entity.id
_entity.type
_entity.pdbx_description
1 polymer ?
#
loop_
_entity_poly.entity_id
_entity_poly.type
_entity_poly.pdbx_seq_one_letter_code
_entity_poly.pdbx_strand_id
1 'polypeptide(L)'
;MNGYLKVFTISIILLIISIIIEINYPYIDSSPTIKEYICIYFIRFLHYYVYLLSSFYLFFFNGIGAIFDMYVYLILIFTIVFGWFIFDSCWLSYFELLFYNINLELRETTFHPTFYSIYLQYVGFLMKISGVFYIATVSIILYYLKNISINYRIIYFIVFLFLFIKPFYDTRIKKQYYSEKNRQLSLLKKFHHKLNMV
;
A
#
# COMPACT_ATOMS: atom_id res chain seq x y z
N MET A 1 14.93 -20.54 0.37
CA MET A 1 13.64 -20.16 -0.26
C MET A 1 13.73 -18.70 -0.69
N ASN A 2 13.44 -18.40 -1.96
CA ASN A 2 13.49 -17.04 -2.50
C ASN A 2 12.58 -16.11 -1.67
N GLY A 3 13.09 -14.95 -1.23
CA GLY A 3 12.34 -13.98 -0.43
C GLY A 3 11.02 -13.57 -1.10
N TYR A 4 11.04 -13.37 -2.42
CA TYR A 4 9.84 -13.06 -3.21
C TYR A 4 8.78 -14.16 -3.12
N LEU A 5 9.18 -15.43 -3.09
CA LEU A 5 8.26 -16.56 -2.95
C LEU A 5 7.62 -16.60 -1.56
N LYS A 6 8.37 -16.26 -0.50
CA LYS A 6 7.81 -16.14 0.86
C LYS A 6 6.73 -15.07 0.92
N VAL A 7 7.03 -13.88 0.39
CA VAL A 7 6.07 -12.77 0.32
C VAL A 7 4.83 -13.22 -0.45
N PHE A 8 5.02 -13.79 -1.63
CA PHE A 8 3.92 -14.27 -2.48
C PHE A 8 3.00 -15.25 -1.75
N THR A 9 3.56 -16.28 -1.12
CA THR A 9 2.80 -17.29 -0.38
C THR A 9 2.02 -16.67 0.78
N ILE A 10 2.65 -15.77 1.55
CA ILE A 10 1.98 -15.13 2.68
C ILE A 10 0.91 -14.16 2.21
N SER A 11 1.10 -13.46 1.10
CA SER A 11 0.06 -12.62 0.48
C SER A 11 -1.16 -13.43 0.06
N ILE A 12 -0.98 -14.65 -0.46
CA ILE A 12 -2.10 -15.57 -0.75
C ILE A 12 -2.82 -15.95 0.54
N ILE A 13 -2.09 -16.31 1.59
CA ILE A 13 -2.69 -16.68 2.88
C ILE A 13 -3.52 -15.50 3.44
N LEU A 14 -2.97 -14.28 3.42
CA LEU A 14 -3.68 -13.07 3.85
C LEU A 14 -4.92 -12.80 2.99
N LEU A 15 -4.85 -13.03 1.68
CA LEU A 15 -6.01 -12.89 0.80
C LEU A 15 -7.12 -13.86 1.19
N ILE A 16 -6.80 -15.14 1.39
CA ILE A 16 -7.78 -16.15 1.81
C ILE A 16 -8.42 -15.76 3.14
N ILE A 17 -7.62 -15.35 4.13
CA ILE A 17 -8.12 -14.87 5.43
C ILE A 17 -9.06 -13.67 5.23
N SER A 18 -8.66 -12.71 4.40
CA SER A 18 -9.49 -11.53 4.12
C SER A 18 -10.83 -11.88 3.48
N ILE A 19 -10.87 -12.85 2.56
CA ILE A 19 -12.10 -13.31 1.92
C ILE A 19 -13.02 -13.95 2.97
N ILE A 20 -12.46 -14.83 3.81
CA ILE A 20 -13.22 -15.49 4.89
C ILE A 20 -13.81 -14.45 5.84
N ILE A 21 -13.03 -13.45 6.26
CA ILE A 21 -13.52 -12.39 7.15
C ILE A 21 -14.62 -11.58 6.47
N GLU A 22 -14.44 -11.17 5.21
CA GLU A 22 -15.43 -10.37 4.47
C GLU A 22 -16.77 -11.11 4.28
N ILE A 23 -16.74 -12.42 4.04
CA ILE A 23 -17.95 -13.24 3.91
C ILE A 23 -18.73 -13.29 5.23
N ASN A 24 -18.03 -13.40 6.37
CA ASN A 24 -18.67 -13.51 7.68
C ASN A 24 -19.03 -12.14 8.28
N TYR A 25 -18.27 -11.09 7.94
CA TYR A 25 -18.35 -9.75 8.50
C TYR A 25 -18.12 -8.70 7.38
N PRO A 26 -19.11 -8.46 6.51
CA PRO A 26 -18.96 -7.51 5.42
C PRO A 26 -18.72 -6.11 5.97
N TYR A 27 -17.57 -5.53 5.64
CA TYR A 27 -17.18 -4.18 6.07
C TYR A 27 -17.62 -3.09 5.06
N ILE A 28 -18.02 -3.50 3.85
CA ILE A 28 -18.63 -2.64 2.85
C ILE A 28 -19.98 -3.22 2.47
N ASP A 29 -21.04 -2.46 2.76
CA ASP A 29 -22.37 -2.75 2.27
C ASP A 29 -22.46 -2.43 0.78
N SER A 30 -22.35 -3.46 -0.05
CA SER A 30 -22.33 -3.38 -1.52
C SER A 30 -22.56 -4.76 -2.13
N SER A 31 -22.97 -4.79 -3.40
CA SER A 31 -23.20 -6.01 -4.16
C SER A 31 -22.42 -6.02 -5.48
N PRO A 32 -21.08 -6.14 -5.44
CA PRO A 32 -20.26 -6.24 -6.64
C PRO A 32 -20.63 -7.45 -7.51
N THR A 33 -20.45 -7.32 -8.81
CA THR A 33 -20.52 -8.42 -9.76
C THR A 33 -19.33 -9.37 -9.61
N ILE A 34 -19.43 -10.58 -10.18
CA ILE A 34 -18.33 -11.58 -10.16
C ILE A 34 -17.04 -10.98 -10.75
N LYS A 35 -17.14 -10.24 -11.85
CA LYS A 35 -15.99 -9.59 -12.50
C LYS A 35 -15.34 -8.57 -11.56
N GLU A 36 -16.14 -7.79 -10.84
CA GLU A 36 -15.66 -6.81 -9.88
C GLU A 36 -14.99 -7.48 -8.66
N TYR A 37 -15.53 -8.59 -8.15
CA TYR A 37 -14.89 -9.36 -7.09
C TYR A 37 -13.50 -9.87 -7.48
N ILE A 38 -13.32 -10.34 -8.73
CA ILE A 38 -12.00 -10.75 -9.23
C ILE A 38 -11.03 -9.56 -9.17
N CYS A 39 -11.45 -8.37 -9.62
CA CYS A 39 -10.63 -7.16 -9.58
C CYS A 39 -10.30 -6.73 -8.14
N ILE A 40 -11.29 -6.74 -7.24
CA ILE A 40 -11.13 -6.42 -5.80
C ILE A 40 -10.07 -7.33 -5.19
N TYR A 41 -10.20 -8.65 -5.33
CA TYR A 41 -9.27 -9.60 -4.73
C TYR A 41 -7.88 -9.57 -5.34
N PHE A 42 -7.77 -9.29 -6.65
CA PHE A 42 -6.48 -9.08 -7.29
C PHE A 42 -5.76 -7.84 -6.74
N ILE A 43 -6.46 -6.71 -6.62
CA ILE A 43 -5.88 -5.47 -6.08
C ILE A 43 -5.50 -5.67 -4.62
N ARG A 44 -6.35 -6.34 -3.84
CA ARG A 44 -6.07 -6.66 -2.43
C ARG A 44 -4.87 -7.58 -2.28
N PHE A 45 -4.71 -8.57 -3.16
CA PHE A 45 -3.51 -9.39 -3.21
C PHE A 45 -2.24 -8.55 -3.45
N LEU A 46 -2.26 -7.66 -4.45
CA LEU A 46 -1.15 -6.74 -4.73
C LEU A 46 -0.84 -5.87 -3.52
N HIS A 47 -1.88 -5.46 -2.79
CA HIS A 47 -1.76 -4.66 -1.60
C HIS A 47 -1.02 -5.37 -0.47
N TYR A 48 -1.39 -6.62 -0.18
CA TYR A 48 -0.66 -7.46 0.76
C TYR A 48 0.78 -7.70 0.32
N TYR A 49 0.99 -7.95 -0.97
CA TYR A 49 2.30 -8.21 -1.53
C TYR A 49 3.23 -7.01 -1.38
N VAL A 50 2.75 -5.84 -1.78
CA VAL A 50 3.47 -4.57 -1.63
C VAL A 50 3.79 -4.31 -0.16
N TYR A 51 2.80 -4.41 0.72
CA TYR A 51 2.98 -4.17 2.16
C TYR A 51 4.00 -5.10 2.81
N LEU A 52 3.92 -6.41 2.53
CA LEU A 52 4.86 -7.37 3.08
C LEU A 52 6.29 -7.10 2.59
N LEU A 53 6.44 -6.80 1.30
CA LEU A 53 7.74 -6.42 0.73
C LEU A 53 8.27 -5.16 1.36
N SER A 54 7.48 -4.10 1.45
CA SER A 54 7.94 -2.83 1.94
C SER A 54 8.25 -2.91 3.43
N SER A 55 7.40 -3.55 4.26
CA SER A 55 7.49 -3.45 5.72
C SER A 55 8.38 -4.51 6.34
N PHE A 56 8.47 -5.67 5.70
CA PHE A 56 9.13 -6.85 6.26
C PHE A 56 10.20 -7.43 5.33
N TYR A 57 10.74 -6.63 4.41
CA TYR A 57 11.84 -7.02 3.51
C TYR A 57 12.94 -7.78 4.24
N LEU A 58 13.49 -7.20 5.32
CA LEU A 58 14.61 -7.81 6.05
C LEU A 58 14.26 -9.18 6.61
N PHE A 59 13.00 -9.43 7.00
CA PHE A 59 12.57 -10.73 7.49
C PHE A 59 12.46 -11.76 6.35
N PHE A 60 11.90 -11.37 5.21
CA PHE A 60 11.69 -12.32 4.10
C PHE A 60 12.98 -12.66 3.36
N PHE A 61 13.90 -11.70 3.25
CA PHE A 61 15.18 -11.86 2.58
C PHE A 61 16.30 -12.32 3.53
N ASN A 62 15.95 -12.79 4.74
CA ASN A 62 16.90 -13.30 5.75
C ASN A 62 18.03 -12.31 6.07
N GLY A 63 17.67 -11.05 6.31
CA GLY A 63 18.57 -9.93 6.51
C GLY A 63 18.72 -9.10 5.24
N ILE A 64 19.96 -8.92 4.78
CA ILE A 64 20.28 -8.04 3.67
C ILE A 64 20.37 -8.93 2.44
N GLY A 65 19.32 -8.91 1.61
CA GLY A 65 19.23 -9.66 0.36
C GLY A 65 20.35 -9.32 -0.64
N ALA A 66 20.26 -9.84 -1.86
CA ALA A 66 21.25 -9.52 -2.88
C ALA A 66 21.25 -8.03 -3.23
N ILE A 67 22.36 -7.53 -3.79
CA ILE A 67 22.49 -6.12 -4.19
C ILE A 67 21.36 -5.70 -5.13
N PHE A 68 20.99 -6.58 -6.07
CA PHE A 68 19.87 -6.36 -6.97
C PHE A 68 18.55 -6.18 -6.21
N ASP A 69 18.24 -7.07 -5.26
CA ASP A 69 17.01 -7.04 -4.46
C ASP A 69 16.90 -5.73 -3.65
N MET A 70 18.03 -5.23 -3.15
CA MET A 70 18.10 -3.95 -2.45
C MET A 70 17.74 -2.77 -3.36
N TYR A 71 18.22 -2.74 -4.60
CA TYR A 71 17.84 -1.71 -5.57
C TYR A 71 16.35 -1.79 -5.92
N VAL A 72 15.84 -3.00 -6.15
CA VAL A 72 14.41 -3.24 -6.41
C VAL A 72 13.57 -2.71 -5.24
N TYR A 73 13.98 -3.01 -4.01
CA TYR A 73 13.31 -2.50 -2.81
C TYR A 73 13.30 -0.97 -2.76
N LEU A 74 14.44 -0.30 -3.00
CA LEU A 74 14.51 1.17 -2.96
C LEU A 74 13.62 1.81 -4.03
N ILE A 75 13.62 1.30 -5.25
CA ILE A 75 12.74 1.81 -6.32
C ILE A 75 11.27 1.62 -5.95
N LEU A 76 10.91 0.45 -5.42
CA LEU A 76 9.54 0.12 -5.03
C LEU A 76 9.05 1.02 -3.90
N ILE A 77 9.83 1.18 -2.81
CA ILE A 77 9.43 2.02 -1.69
C ILE A 77 9.32 3.49 -2.09
N PHE A 78 10.23 3.99 -2.93
CA PHE A 78 10.17 5.35 -3.44
C PHE A 78 8.86 5.58 -4.22
N THR A 79 8.54 4.67 -5.14
CA THR A 79 7.31 4.73 -5.95
C THR A 79 6.05 4.76 -5.09
N ILE A 80 6.01 3.92 -4.04
CA ILE A 80 4.88 3.84 -3.12
C ILE A 80 4.69 5.15 -2.36
N VAL A 81 5.76 5.66 -1.74
CA VAL A 81 5.68 6.87 -0.92
C VAL A 81 5.39 8.09 -1.79
N PHE A 82 5.98 8.17 -2.98
CA PHE A 82 5.68 9.20 -3.97
C PHE A 82 4.21 9.15 -4.40
N GLY A 83 3.67 7.96 -4.65
CA GLY A 83 2.25 7.77 -4.93
C GLY A 83 1.36 8.25 -3.77
N TRP A 84 1.68 7.89 -2.53
CA TRP A 84 0.95 8.37 -1.36
C TRP A 84 0.97 9.89 -1.22
N PHE A 85 2.10 10.52 -1.54
CA PHE A 85 2.23 11.97 -1.54
C PHE A 85 1.36 12.64 -2.63
N ILE A 86 1.30 12.08 -3.84
CA ILE A 86 0.52 12.64 -4.96
C ILE A 86 -0.99 12.49 -4.73
N PHE A 87 -1.42 11.30 -4.35
CA PHE A 87 -2.84 10.96 -4.26
C PHE A 87 -3.46 11.28 -2.89
N ASP A 88 -2.63 11.75 -1.96
CA ASP A 88 -2.96 11.91 -0.55
C ASP A 88 -3.63 10.67 0.07
N SER A 89 -3.37 9.49 -0.49
CA SER A 89 -4.00 8.22 -0.12
C SER A 89 -3.24 7.02 -0.69
N CYS A 90 -3.53 5.81 -0.18
CA CYS A 90 -3.08 4.60 -0.85
C CYS A 90 -3.87 4.40 -2.14
N TRP A 91 -3.20 4.59 -3.28
CA TRP A 91 -3.81 4.45 -4.60
C TRP A 91 -4.36 3.03 -4.85
N LEU A 92 -3.74 1.98 -4.31
CA LEU A 92 -4.28 0.61 -4.39
C LEU A 92 -5.62 0.47 -3.66
N SER A 93 -5.73 1.02 -2.44
CA SER A 93 -7.01 1.05 -1.71
C SER A 93 -8.07 1.84 -2.46
N TYR A 94 -7.69 2.95 -3.11
CA TYR A 94 -8.62 3.70 -3.94
C TYR A 94 -9.14 2.87 -5.11
N PHE A 95 -8.26 2.19 -5.84
CA PHE A 95 -8.65 1.34 -6.95
C PHE A 95 -9.54 0.18 -6.51
N GLU A 96 -9.23 -0.47 -5.37
CA GLU A 96 -10.09 -1.50 -4.80
C GLU A 96 -11.51 -0.98 -4.56
N LEU A 97 -11.63 0.19 -3.91
CA LEU A 97 -12.92 0.79 -3.56
C LEU A 97 -13.74 1.22 -4.79
N LEU A 98 -13.12 1.53 -5.92
CA LEU A 98 -13.84 1.84 -7.16
C LEU A 98 -14.69 0.65 -7.67
N PHE A 99 -14.29 -0.59 -7.40
CA PHE A 99 -15.02 -1.78 -7.82
C PHE A 99 -16.16 -2.17 -6.88
N TYR A 100 -16.24 -1.55 -5.70
CA TYR A 100 -17.34 -1.78 -4.77
C TYR A 100 -18.63 -1.03 -5.13
N ASN A 101 -18.63 -0.19 -6.18
CA ASN A 101 -19.79 0.60 -6.63
C ASN A 101 -20.48 1.41 -5.50
N ILE A 102 -19.69 1.90 -4.54
CA ILE A 102 -20.16 2.68 -3.41
C ILE A 102 -19.90 4.18 -3.59
N ASN A 103 -20.61 5.00 -2.83
CA ASN A 103 -20.27 6.42 -2.70
C ASN A 103 -19.00 6.59 -1.85
N LEU A 104 -17.86 6.82 -2.51
CA LEU A 104 -16.55 6.97 -1.87
C LEU A 104 -16.43 8.22 -0.99
N GLU A 105 -17.22 9.28 -1.23
CA GLU A 105 -17.17 10.52 -0.46
C GLU A 105 -17.66 10.36 0.99
N LEU A 106 -18.45 9.31 1.24
CA LEU A 106 -18.98 8.99 2.56
C LEU A 106 -18.07 8.02 3.32
N ARG A 107 -16.98 7.54 2.68
CA ARG A 107 -16.11 6.53 3.26
C ARG A 107 -14.90 7.15 3.93
N GLU A 108 -14.63 6.61 5.09
CA GLU A 108 -13.51 6.92 5.95
C GLU A 108 -12.29 6.10 5.49
N THR A 109 -11.18 6.79 5.22
CA THR A 109 -9.98 6.22 4.56
C THR A 109 -8.71 6.86 5.14
N THR A 110 -7.57 6.18 5.01
CA THR A 110 -6.25 6.67 5.46
C THR A 110 -5.23 6.65 4.32
N PHE A 111 -4.07 7.29 4.53
CA PHE A 111 -2.94 7.27 3.61
C PHE A 111 -2.35 5.89 3.35
N HIS A 112 -2.60 4.93 4.25
CA HIS A 112 -1.94 3.65 4.24
C HIS A 112 -2.80 2.55 3.63
N PRO A 113 -2.17 1.42 3.27
CA PRO A 113 -2.85 0.16 3.06
C PRO A 113 -3.75 -0.22 4.22
N THR A 114 -5.01 0.21 4.21
CA THR A 114 -5.93 -0.19 5.26
C THR A 114 -6.40 -1.59 4.96
N PHE A 115 -5.74 -2.59 5.55
CA PHE A 115 -6.29 -3.95 5.62
C PHE A 115 -7.41 -3.99 6.67
N TYR A 116 -8.39 -3.11 6.51
CA TYR A 116 -9.55 -3.04 7.39
C TYR A 116 -10.28 -4.39 7.40
N SER A 117 -10.29 -5.08 6.24
CA SER A 117 -10.79 -6.43 6.06
C SER A 117 -10.15 -7.49 6.97
N ILE A 118 -8.98 -7.23 7.57
CA ILE A 118 -8.30 -8.15 8.49
C ILE A 118 -8.17 -7.54 9.89
N TYR A 119 -7.76 -6.27 9.98
CA TYR A 119 -7.36 -5.64 11.23
C TYR A 119 -8.39 -4.67 11.80
N LEU A 120 -9.48 -4.38 11.06
CA LEU A 120 -10.59 -3.53 11.50
C LEU A 120 -10.08 -2.21 12.12
N GLN A 121 -10.47 -1.93 13.36
CA GLN A 121 -10.11 -0.73 14.13
C GLN A 121 -8.62 -0.62 14.51
N TYR A 122 -7.85 -1.70 14.45
CA TYR A 122 -6.42 -1.68 14.80
C TYR A 122 -5.51 -1.21 13.66
N VAL A 123 -6.08 -0.95 12.48
CA VAL A 123 -5.31 -0.63 11.27
C VAL A 123 -4.40 0.59 11.45
N GLY A 124 -4.88 1.65 12.12
CA GLY A 124 -4.09 2.86 12.34
C GLY A 124 -2.86 2.62 13.22
N PHE A 125 -2.98 1.74 14.23
CA PHE A 125 -1.86 1.38 15.10
C PHE A 125 -0.82 0.53 14.36
N LEU A 126 -1.27 -0.49 13.63
CA LEU A 126 -0.38 -1.34 12.82
C LEU A 126 0.37 -0.54 11.77
N MET A 127 -0.27 0.46 11.15
CA MET A 127 0.40 1.30 10.15
C MET A 127 1.50 2.19 10.73
N LYS A 128 1.36 2.66 11.97
CA LYS A 128 2.46 3.36 12.65
C LYS A 128 3.65 2.43 12.88
N ILE A 129 3.40 1.21 13.35
CA ILE A 129 4.45 0.20 13.55
C ILE A 129 5.16 -0.11 12.23
N SER A 130 4.39 -0.39 11.17
CA SER A 130 4.93 -0.68 9.84
C SER A 130 5.69 0.51 9.24
N GLY A 131 5.28 1.73 9.55
CA GLY A 131 6.02 2.94 9.18
C GLY A 131 7.39 3.05 9.84
N VAL A 132 7.51 2.66 11.11
CA VAL A 132 8.82 2.56 11.79
C VAL A 132 9.69 1.50 11.11
N PHE A 133 9.11 0.35 10.77
CA PHE A 133 9.84 -0.69 10.03
C PHE A 133 10.30 -0.23 8.64
N TYR A 134 9.53 0.61 7.93
CA TYR A 134 9.98 1.21 6.66
C TYR A 134 11.24 2.04 6.83
N ILE A 135 11.23 2.97 7.78
CA ILE A 135 12.36 3.88 8.01
C ILE A 135 13.61 3.07 8.40
N ALA A 136 13.45 2.10 9.31
CA ALA A 136 14.54 1.22 9.72
C ALA A 136 15.10 0.42 8.53
N THR A 137 14.24 -0.17 7.72
CA THR A 137 14.63 -0.98 6.56
C THR A 137 15.35 -0.14 5.50
N VAL A 138 14.83 1.03 5.15
CA VAL A 138 15.48 1.95 4.20
C VAL A 138 16.86 2.37 4.71
N SER A 139 16.97 2.72 5.99
CA SER A 139 18.24 3.12 6.62
C SER A 139 19.28 1.99 6.54
N ILE A 140 18.88 0.77 6.88
CA ILE A 140 19.75 -0.41 6.81
C ILE A 140 20.18 -0.67 5.37
N ILE A 141 19.26 -0.70 4.41
CA ILE A 141 19.59 -0.98 3.00
C ILE A 141 20.55 0.07 2.44
N LEU A 142 20.31 1.35 2.69
CA LEU A 142 21.23 2.42 2.26
C LEU A 142 22.61 2.26 2.90
N TYR A 143 22.69 1.90 4.18
CA TYR A 143 23.97 1.65 4.85
C TYR A 143 24.76 0.54 4.15
N TYR A 144 24.10 -0.57 3.77
CA TYR A 144 24.76 -1.72 3.13
C TYR A 144 25.01 -1.56 1.63
N LEU A 145 24.32 -0.65 0.93
CA LEU A 145 24.58 -0.30 -0.48
C LEU A 145 25.82 0.59 -0.63
N LYS A 146 27.01 0.02 -0.43
CA LYS A 146 28.30 0.73 -0.53
C LYS A 146 28.65 1.20 -1.94
N ASN A 147 28.04 0.61 -2.98
CA ASN A 147 28.27 1.00 -4.37
C ASN A 147 27.66 2.37 -4.72
N ILE A 148 26.77 2.89 -3.89
CA ILE A 148 26.20 4.23 -4.03
C ILE A 148 27.02 5.20 -3.17
N SER A 149 27.43 6.33 -3.75
CA SER A 149 28.14 7.36 -3.00
C SER A 149 27.33 7.82 -1.78
N ILE A 150 28.01 8.21 -0.70
CA ILE A 150 27.35 8.64 0.54
C ILE A 150 26.39 9.81 0.29
N ASN A 151 26.75 10.74 -0.60
CA ASN A 151 25.94 11.91 -0.94
C ASN A 151 24.59 11.49 -1.54
N TYR A 152 24.57 10.57 -2.50
CA TYR A 152 23.32 10.11 -3.11
C TYR A 152 22.44 9.34 -2.11
N ARG A 153 23.05 8.59 -1.19
CA ARG A 153 22.29 7.91 -0.12
C ARG A 153 21.62 8.89 0.84
N ILE A 154 22.34 9.95 1.23
CA ILE A 154 21.80 11.02 2.08
C ILE A 154 20.66 11.75 1.36
N ILE A 155 20.86 12.16 0.10
CA ILE A 155 19.83 12.84 -0.69
C ILE A 155 18.58 11.96 -0.81
N TYR A 156 18.76 10.69 -1.16
CA TYR A 156 17.65 9.73 -1.24
C TYR A 156 16.89 9.66 0.09
N PHE A 157 17.60 9.54 1.21
CA PHE A 157 16.97 9.41 2.53
C PHE A 157 16.19 10.68 2.92
N ILE A 158 16.74 11.86 2.63
CA ILE A 158 16.05 13.15 2.89
C ILE A 158 14.78 13.26 2.06
N VAL A 159 14.83 12.96 0.76
CA VAL A 159 13.65 12.98 -0.12
C VAL A 159 12.62 11.96 0.34
N PHE A 160 13.06 10.75 0.69
CA PHE A 160 12.19 9.71 1.23
C PHE A 160 11.47 10.19 2.51
N LEU A 161 12.21 10.74 3.48
CA LEU A 161 11.61 11.26 4.71
C LEU A 161 10.62 12.40 4.44
N PHE A 162 10.97 13.35 3.57
CA PHE A 162 10.07 14.45 3.20
C PHE A 162 8.73 13.93 2.65
N LEU A 163 8.78 12.97 1.73
CA LEU A 163 7.58 12.37 1.14
C LEU A 163 6.82 11.48 2.14
N PHE A 164 7.51 10.86 3.10
CA PHE A 164 6.94 9.91 4.05
C PHE A 164 6.35 10.55 5.32
N ILE A 165 6.86 11.70 5.77
CA ILE A 165 6.44 12.36 7.02
C ILE A 165 4.94 12.68 7.01
N LYS A 166 4.41 13.27 5.92
CA LYS A 166 2.99 13.63 5.83
C LYS A 166 2.09 12.37 5.96
N PRO A 167 2.28 11.31 5.15
CA PRO A 167 1.58 10.03 5.34
C PRO A 167 1.72 9.43 6.74
N PHE A 168 2.90 9.51 7.37
CA PHE A 168 3.17 8.89 8.68
C PHE A 168 2.46 9.58 9.85
N TYR A 169 2.38 10.92 9.84
CA TYR A 169 1.73 11.68 10.90
C TYR A 169 0.22 11.81 10.69
N ASP A 170 -0.23 11.94 9.44
CA ASP A 170 -1.65 12.09 9.10
C ASP A 170 -2.36 10.73 9.06
N THR A 171 -2.30 10.01 10.17
CA THR A 171 -3.03 8.74 10.39
C THR A 171 -4.53 8.95 10.65
N ARG A 172 -5.00 10.20 10.57
CA ARG A 172 -6.41 10.53 10.79
C ARG A 172 -7.21 10.04 9.59
N ILE A 173 -8.17 9.18 9.88
CA ILE A 173 -9.24 8.84 8.96
C ILE A 173 -9.98 10.13 8.61
N LYS A 174 -9.87 10.63 7.37
CA LYS A 174 -10.65 11.78 6.91
C LYS A 174 -11.66 11.32 5.87
N LYS A 175 -12.91 11.77 6.02
CA LYS A 175 -13.97 11.60 5.01
C LYS A 175 -13.67 12.29 3.67
N GLN A 176 -12.63 13.12 3.60
CA GLN A 176 -12.36 14.01 2.47
C GLN A 176 -11.36 13.47 1.44
N TYR A 177 -10.69 12.34 1.67
CA TYR A 177 -9.67 11.86 0.73
C TYR A 177 -10.24 11.47 -0.63
N TYR A 178 -11.46 10.94 -0.69
CA TYR A 178 -12.16 10.58 -1.93
C TYR A 178 -13.20 11.58 -2.42
N SER A 179 -13.14 12.83 -1.94
CA SER A 179 -13.99 13.90 -2.48
C SER A 179 -13.65 14.13 -3.95
N GLU A 180 -14.66 14.42 -4.78
CA GLU A 180 -14.46 14.87 -6.18
C GLU A 180 -13.58 16.12 -6.30
N LYS A 181 -13.35 16.83 -5.18
CA LYS A 181 -12.41 17.95 -5.06
C LYS A 181 -10.94 17.53 -5.11
N ASN A 182 -10.61 16.25 -4.90
CA ASN A 182 -9.26 15.72 -5.15
C ASN A 182 -9.08 15.48 -6.66
N ARG A 183 -8.43 16.43 -7.33
CA ARG A 183 -8.28 16.45 -8.80
C ARG A 183 -7.59 15.20 -9.34
N GLN A 184 -6.63 14.64 -8.59
CA GLN A 184 -5.86 13.48 -9.00
C GLN A 184 -6.72 12.21 -9.00
N LEU A 185 -7.54 12.03 -7.96
CA LEU A 185 -8.45 10.88 -7.84
C LEU A 185 -9.64 11.00 -8.80
N SER A 186 -10.15 12.21 -9.04
CA SER A 186 -11.23 12.39 -10.03
C SER A 186 -10.79 12.07 -11.46
N LEU A 187 -9.52 12.30 -11.81
CA LEU A 187 -8.94 11.84 -13.08
C LEU A 187 -8.90 10.30 -13.16
N LEU A 188 -8.51 9.62 -12.09
CA LEU A 188 -8.52 8.15 -12.03
C LEU A 188 -9.94 7.58 -12.13
N LYS A 189 -10.93 8.16 -11.43
CA LYS A 189 -12.35 7.78 -11.55
C LYS A 189 -12.85 7.90 -12.99
N LYS A 190 -12.53 9.01 -13.66
CA LYS A 190 -12.90 9.22 -15.08
C LYS A 190 -12.24 8.22 -16.00
N PHE A 191 -10.97 7.89 -15.77
CA PHE A 191 -10.25 6.88 -16.54
C PHE A 191 -10.87 5.48 -16.36
N HIS A 192 -11.18 5.09 -15.13
CA HIS A 192 -11.87 3.82 -14.82
C HIS A 192 -13.25 3.75 -15.51
N HIS A 193 -14.06 4.81 -15.41
CA HIS A 193 -15.37 4.85 -16.05
C HIS A 193 -15.27 4.75 -17.58
N LYS A 194 -14.24 5.34 -18.19
CA LYS A 194 -14.00 5.21 -19.63
C LYS A 194 -13.66 3.78 -20.05
N LEU A 195 -12.90 3.05 -19.23
CA LEU A 195 -12.51 1.66 -19.50
C LEU A 195 -13.69 0.68 -19.35
N ASN A 196 -14.62 0.93 -18.44
CA ASN A 196 -15.78 0.06 -18.23
C ASN A 196 -16.97 0.34 -19.18
N MET A 197 -16.90 1.41 -19.99
CA MET A 197 -17.88 1.69 -21.05
C MET A 197 -17.49 1.09 -22.41
N VAL A 198 -16.35 0.40 -22.49
CA VAL A 198 -15.87 -0.33 -23.68
C VAL A 198 -16.02 -1.82 -23.42
#